data_AF-A0A7Y1VKI6-F1
#
_entry.id   AF-A0A7Y1VKI6-F1
#
_cell.length_a   1.000
_cell.length_b   1.000
_cell.length_c   1.000
_cell.angle_alpha   90.00
_cell.angle_beta   90.00
_cell.angle_gamma   90.00
#
_symmetry.space_group_name_H-M   'P 1'
#
loop_
_entity.id
_entity.type
_entity.pdbx_description
1 polymer ?
#
loop_
_entity_poly.entity_id
_entity_poly.type
_entity_poly.pdbx_seq_one_letter_code
_entity_poly.pdbx_strand_id
1 'polypeptide(L)'
;MVLHIETFRFTTRSGYSTELSLSYEVFGRPLHEAPIVLVNHALTGNSRVTGEGGWWNPLIGPGKCIDTNKYSILAFNIPGNGYDGQFILPYEEFVAKDIARVFLHGLSELGIDNLYMVIGGSLGGGIAWEMAALQPELIEHLVPIAADWRSTDWLIANCRVQEQILNNSKDPVHDARMHAMLCYRTPAAFRDRFERTVNDDLGIFNVESWLLHHGSK
;
A
#
# COMPACT_ATOMS: atom_id res chain seq x y z
N MET A 1 -14.14 -5.08 -9.88
CA MET A 1 -13.67 -6.21 -10.71
C MET A 1 -12.21 -5.94 -10.97
N VAL A 2 -11.35 -6.93 -10.75
CA VAL A 2 -9.92 -6.78 -11.02
C VAL A 2 -9.69 -6.81 -12.52
N LEU A 3 -9.13 -5.74 -13.05
CA LEU A 3 -8.75 -5.56 -14.44
C LEU A 3 -7.23 -5.72 -14.56
N HIS A 4 -6.75 -6.05 -15.75
CA HIS A 4 -5.33 -6.28 -16.01
C HIS A 4 -4.86 -5.48 -17.22
N ILE A 5 -3.65 -4.95 -17.12
CA ILE A 5 -2.86 -4.48 -18.25
C ILE A 5 -2.04 -5.66 -18.76
N GLU A 6 -1.84 -5.73 -20.08
CA GLU A 6 -1.06 -6.78 -20.72
C GLU A 6 0.35 -6.87 -20.10
N THR A 7 0.90 -8.09 -20.09
CA THR A 7 2.23 -8.32 -19.55
C THR A 7 3.28 -7.55 -20.35
N PHE A 8 4.16 -6.84 -19.66
CA PHE A 8 5.23 -6.05 -20.27
C PHE A 8 6.58 -6.36 -19.61
N ARG A 9 7.65 -6.17 -20.38
CA ARG A 9 9.02 -6.29 -19.87
C ARG A 9 9.39 -5.04 -19.10
N PHE A 10 9.85 -5.19 -17.87
CA PHE A 10 10.29 -4.10 -17.01
C PHE A 10 11.73 -4.30 -16.54
N THR A 11 12.50 -3.22 -16.49
CA THR A 11 13.85 -3.19 -15.92
C THR A 11 13.88 -2.22 -14.74
N THR A 12 14.22 -2.76 -13.56
CA THR A 12 14.33 -2.01 -12.29
C THR A 12 15.51 -1.05 -12.33
N ARG A 13 15.59 -0.16 -11.34
CA ARG A 13 16.73 0.75 -11.18
C ARG A 13 18.06 0.00 -10.99
N SER A 14 18.06 -1.18 -10.39
CA SER A 14 19.26 -2.01 -10.19
C SER A 14 19.74 -2.68 -11.49
N GLY A 15 18.93 -2.68 -12.55
CA GLY A 15 19.19 -3.36 -13.82
C GLY A 15 18.59 -4.75 -13.92
N TYR A 16 17.93 -5.24 -12.86
CA TYR A 16 17.18 -6.49 -12.91
C TYR A 16 16.00 -6.37 -13.89
N SER A 17 15.82 -7.37 -14.75
CA SER A 17 14.77 -7.36 -15.78
C SER A 17 13.83 -8.54 -15.60
N THR A 18 12.52 -8.28 -15.64
CA THR A 18 11.48 -9.29 -15.49
C THR A 18 10.25 -8.94 -16.32
N GLU A 19 9.32 -9.88 -16.46
CA GLU A 19 7.99 -9.63 -17.00
C GLU A 19 7.03 -9.30 -15.85
N LEU A 20 6.23 -8.27 -16.02
CA LEU A 20 5.24 -7.82 -15.03
C LEU A 20 3.86 -7.76 -15.67
N SER A 21 2.85 -8.14 -14.90
CA SER A 21 1.47 -7.76 -15.16
C SER A 21 1.04 -6.75 -14.10
N LEU A 22 0.21 -5.78 -14.49
CA LEU A 22 -0.30 -4.77 -13.59
C LEU A 22 -1.81 -4.90 -13.50
N SER A 23 -2.29 -5.26 -12.32
CA SER A 23 -3.72 -5.31 -12.04
C SER A 23 -4.22 -4.01 -11.40
N TYR A 24 -5.49 -3.69 -11.64
CA TYR A 24 -6.11 -2.47 -11.12
C TYR A 24 -7.61 -2.63 -10.95
N GLU A 25 -8.21 -1.72 -10.19
CA GLU A 25 -9.65 -1.58 -10.08
C GLU A 25 -10.08 -0.13 -10.29
N VAL A 26 -11.30 0.03 -10.79
CA VAL A 26 -11.94 1.33 -11.01
C VAL A 26 -13.24 1.39 -10.21
N PHE A 27 -13.51 2.54 -9.58
CA PHE A 27 -14.72 2.79 -8.80
C PHE A 27 -15.31 4.16 -9.14
N GLY A 28 -16.62 4.31 -8.91
CA GLY A 28 -17.31 5.57 -9.15
C GLY A 28 -17.62 5.82 -10.62
N ARG A 29 -17.35 7.03 -11.11
CA ARG A 29 -17.59 7.41 -12.50
C ARG A 29 -16.67 6.63 -13.45
N PRO A 30 -17.09 6.35 -14.70
CA PRO A 30 -16.21 5.74 -15.70
C PRO A 30 -14.92 6.55 -15.90
N LEU A 31 -13.81 5.87 -16.20
CA LEU A 31 -12.57 6.56 -16.59
C LEU A 31 -12.86 7.47 -17.79
N HIS A 32 -12.16 8.61 -17.85
CA HIS A 32 -12.30 9.63 -18.91
C HIS A 32 -13.63 10.41 -18.93
N GLU A 33 -14.58 10.11 -18.04
CA GLU A 33 -15.83 10.87 -17.90
C GLU A 33 -15.86 11.83 -16.71
N ALA A 34 -14.89 11.73 -15.80
CA ALA A 34 -14.79 12.57 -14.61
C ALA A 34 -13.31 12.73 -14.18
N PRO A 35 -12.99 13.70 -13.31
CA PRO A 35 -11.63 13.87 -12.82
C PRO A 35 -11.14 12.59 -12.12
N ILE A 36 -9.93 12.16 -12.47
CA ILE A 36 -9.38 10.87 -12.02
C ILE A 36 -8.59 11.06 -10.72
N VAL A 37 -8.97 10.29 -9.71
CA VAL A 37 -8.26 10.18 -8.43
C VAL A 37 -7.54 8.83 -8.40
N LEU A 38 -6.21 8.87 -8.43
CA LEU A 38 -5.38 7.68 -8.25
C LEU A 38 -5.12 7.46 -6.75
N VAL A 39 -5.43 6.25 -6.28
CA VAL A 39 -5.25 5.84 -4.89
C VAL A 39 -4.14 4.80 -4.80
N ASN A 40 -3.01 5.19 -4.20
CA ASN A 40 -1.89 4.28 -3.96
C ASN A 40 -2.04 3.62 -2.58
N HIS A 41 -2.11 2.29 -2.56
CA HIS A 41 -2.27 1.55 -1.31
C HIS A 41 -0.97 1.43 -0.50
N ALA A 42 -1.10 1.17 0.81
CA ALA A 42 0.04 0.93 1.70
C ALA A 42 0.60 -0.51 1.56
N LEU A 43 1.64 -0.86 2.32
CA LEU A 43 2.38 -2.13 2.20
C LEU A 43 1.51 -3.40 2.15
N THR A 44 0.46 -3.46 2.98
CA THR A 44 -0.44 -4.63 3.07
C THR A 44 -1.84 -4.37 2.49
N GLY A 45 -1.98 -3.29 1.72
CA GLY A 45 -3.20 -2.97 0.98
C GLY A 45 -3.23 -3.64 -0.40
N ASN A 46 -4.23 -3.26 -1.18
CA ASN A 46 -4.44 -3.72 -2.55
C ASN A 46 -5.32 -2.73 -3.33
N SER A 47 -5.63 -3.04 -4.59
CA SER A 47 -6.48 -2.22 -5.47
C SER A 47 -7.96 -2.13 -5.04
N ARG A 48 -8.44 -2.96 -4.10
CA ARG A 48 -9.81 -2.88 -3.56
C ARG A 48 -9.93 -1.73 -2.54
N VAL A 49 -10.12 -0.52 -3.04
CA VAL A 49 -10.13 0.68 -2.20
C VAL A 49 -11.48 0.92 -1.50
N THR A 50 -12.60 0.71 -2.20
CA THR A 50 -13.95 0.97 -1.69
C THR A 50 -14.93 -0.11 -2.15
N GLY A 51 -16.15 -0.09 -1.63
CA GLY A 51 -17.17 -1.12 -1.86
C GLY A 51 -17.01 -2.32 -0.92
N GLU A 52 -17.54 -3.47 -1.31
CA GLU A 52 -17.41 -4.69 -0.51
C GLU A 52 -15.93 -5.08 -0.37
N GLY A 53 -15.46 -5.27 0.86
CA GLY A 53 -14.05 -5.56 1.17
C GLY A 53 -13.09 -4.39 1.01
N GLY A 54 -13.57 -3.18 0.70
CA GLY A 54 -12.73 -1.99 0.51
C GLY A 54 -12.04 -1.51 1.79
N TRP A 55 -10.72 -1.37 1.76
CA TRP A 55 -9.94 -0.98 2.94
C TRP A 55 -10.05 0.51 3.30
N TRP A 56 -10.46 1.38 2.36
CA TRP A 56 -10.62 2.82 2.58
C TRP A 56 -12.07 3.31 2.49
N ASN A 57 -13.03 2.41 2.70
CA ASN A 57 -14.46 2.71 2.72
C ASN A 57 -14.82 3.97 3.54
N PRO A 58 -14.27 4.24 4.73
CA PRO A 58 -14.64 5.46 5.47
C PRO A 58 -14.35 6.78 4.74
N LEU A 59 -13.36 6.82 3.86
CA LEU A 59 -12.95 8.03 3.14
C LEU A 59 -13.56 8.12 1.73
N ILE A 60 -13.69 6.98 1.06
CA ILE A 60 -13.99 6.88 -0.38
C ILE A 60 -15.33 6.16 -0.57
N GLY A 61 -16.27 6.80 -1.28
CA GLY A 61 -17.60 6.23 -1.57
C GLY A 61 -18.68 7.29 -1.84
N PRO A 62 -19.93 6.90 -2.08
CA PRO A 62 -21.00 7.83 -2.47
C PRO A 62 -21.24 8.88 -1.36
N GLY A 63 -21.10 10.16 -1.71
CA GLY A 63 -21.29 11.29 -0.79
C GLY A 63 -20.21 11.44 0.29
N LYS A 64 -19.09 10.71 0.20
CA LYS A 64 -17.97 10.80 1.15
C LYS A 64 -16.97 11.89 0.73
N CYS A 65 -15.88 12.02 1.50
CA CYS A 65 -14.82 13.00 1.23
C CYS A 65 -14.30 12.88 -0.21
N ILE A 66 -13.98 11.65 -0.63
CA ILE A 66 -13.73 11.35 -2.04
C ILE A 66 -15.01 10.68 -2.58
N ASP A 67 -15.84 11.50 -3.20
CA ASP A 67 -17.18 11.14 -3.65
C ASP A 67 -17.15 10.38 -4.99
N THR A 68 -17.48 9.09 -4.95
CA THR A 68 -17.54 8.24 -6.15
C THR A 68 -18.65 8.65 -7.14
N ASN A 69 -19.57 9.53 -6.75
CA ASN A 69 -20.53 10.12 -7.69
C ASN A 69 -19.92 11.25 -8.54
N LYS A 70 -18.75 11.77 -8.14
CA LYS A 70 -18.09 12.94 -8.78
C LYS A 70 -16.76 12.60 -9.42
N TYR A 71 -16.06 11.58 -8.93
CA TYR A 71 -14.72 11.21 -9.37
C TYR A 71 -14.68 9.79 -9.93
N SER A 72 -13.72 9.58 -10.84
CA SER A 72 -13.30 8.25 -11.28
C SER A 72 -12.13 7.82 -10.40
N ILE A 73 -12.31 6.78 -9.59
CA ILE A 73 -11.28 6.31 -8.67
C ILE A 73 -10.52 5.18 -9.34
N LEU A 74 -9.22 5.34 -9.50
CA LEU A 74 -8.32 4.32 -10.03
C LEU A 74 -7.40 3.85 -8.90
N ALA A 75 -7.18 2.54 -8.81
CA ALA A 75 -6.19 1.98 -7.90
C ALA A 75 -5.46 0.82 -8.56
N PHE A 76 -4.15 0.97 -8.75
CA PHE A 76 -3.28 -0.13 -9.14
C PHE A 76 -2.95 -1.01 -7.93
N ASN A 77 -2.81 -2.30 -8.16
CA ASN A 77 -2.21 -3.21 -7.20
C ASN A 77 -0.68 -3.16 -7.36
N ILE A 78 0.06 -3.07 -6.25
CA ILE A 78 1.53 -3.17 -6.28
C ILE A 78 1.88 -4.60 -6.73
N PRO A 79 2.61 -4.78 -7.86
CA PRO A 79 2.96 -6.10 -8.34
C PRO A 79 3.73 -6.91 -7.29
N GLY A 80 3.40 -8.21 -7.20
CA GLY A 80 4.08 -9.13 -6.30
C GLY A 80 3.56 -9.15 -4.85
N ASN A 81 2.54 -8.36 -4.50
CA ASN A 81 1.97 -8.36 -3.14
C ASN A 81 1.05 -9.57 -2.85
N GLY A 82 0.77 -10.43 -3.84
CA GLY A 82 -0.05 -11.63 -3.71
C GLY A 82 -1.56 -11.43 -3.78
N TYR A 83 -2.09 -10.20 -3.84
CA TYR A 83 -3.54 -9.94 -3.87
C TYR A 83 -4.24 -10.53 -5.10
N ASP A 84 -3.57 -10.45 -6.25
CA ASP A 84 -4.00 -11.00 -7.54
C ASP A 84 -3.38 -12.38 -7.83
N GLY A 85 -2.79 -13.02 -6.80
CA GLY A 85 -2.09 -14.30 -6.93
C GLY A 85 -0.71 -14.20 -7.57
N GLN A 86 -0.20 -13.00 -7.85
CA GLN A 86 1.13 -12.80 -8.41
C GLN A 86 2.16 -12.46 -7.32
N PHE A 87 3.33 -13.09 -7.44
CA PHE A 87 4.49 -12.87 -6.57
C PHE A 87 5.69 -12.53 -7.43
N ILE A 88 6.57 -11.67 -6.91
CA ILE A 88 7.82 -11.28 -7.57
C ILE A 88 8.98 -11.75 -6.72
N LEU A 89 9.91 -12.50 -7.33
CA LEU A 89 11.15 -12.93 -6.72
C LEU A 89 12.32 -12.75 -7.70
N PRO A 90 13.47 -12.20 -7.27
CA PRO A 90 13.72 -11.61 -5.94
C PRO A 90 12.99 -10.26 -5.75
N TYR A 91 12.32 -10.06 -4.61
CA TYR A 91 11.58 -8.83 -4.32
C TYR A 91 12.51 -7.67 -3.94
N GLU A 92 13.74 -7.99 -3.51
CA GLU A 92 14.78 -7.05 -3.09
C GLU A 92 15.29 -6.17 -4.23
N GLU A 93 15.04 -6.57 -5.49
CA GLU A 93 15.40 -5.81 -6.69
C GLU A 93 14.47 -4.61 -6.95
N PHE A 94 13.38 -4.49 -6.18
CA PHE A 94 12.37 -3.45 -6.36
C PHE A 94 12.45 -2.39 -5.27
N VAL A 95 12.36 -1.13 -5.67
CA VAL A 95 12.19 0.02 -4.78
C VAL A 95 10.92 0.80 -5.14
N ALA A 96 10.47 1.69 -4.25
CA ALA A 96 9.25 2.50 -4.47
C ALA A 96 9.28 3.27 -5.81
N LYS A 97 10.46 3.73 -6.24
CA LYS A 97 10.66 4.38 -7.55
C LYS A 97 10.32 3.47 -8.73
N ASP A 98 10.64 2.19 -8.65
CA ASP A 98 10.33 1.24 -9.71
C ASP A 98 8.83 0.96 -9.77
N ILE A 99 8.16 0.87 -8.62
CA ILE A 99 6.70 0.76 -8.55
C ILE A 99 6.02 2.02 -9.11
N ALA A 100 6.55 3.21 -8.82
CA ALA A 100 6.06 4.44 -9.44
C ALA A 100 6.20 4.41 -10.97
N ARG A 101 7.33 3.95 -11.52
CA ARG A 101 7.50 3.78 -12.98
C ARG A 101 6.51 2.77 -13.57
N VAL A 102 6.23 1.68 -12.86
CA VAL A 102 5.21 0.70 -13.26
C VAL A 102 3.82 1.34 -13.30
N PHE A 103 3.44 2.13 -12.29
CA PHE A 103 2.14 2.81 -12.27
C PHE A 103 2.03 3.86 -13.36
N LEU A 104 3.10 4.62 -13.63
CA LEU A 104 3.14 5.58 -14.74
C LEU A 104 2.99 4.89 -16.11
N HIS A 105 3.63 3.74 -16.29
CA HIS A 105 3.40 2.91 -17.48
C HIS A 105 1.93 2.48 -17.57
N GLY A 106 1.34 2.03 -16.46
CA GLY A 106 -0.07 1.65 -16.41
C GLY A 106 -1.02 2.81 -16.78
N LEU A 107 -0.73 4.03 -16.34
CA LEU A 107 -1.51 5.22 -16.73
C LEU A 107 -1.39 5.49 -18.23
N SER A 108 -0.19 5.38 -18.79
CA SER A 108 0.04 5.54 -20.23
C SER A 108 -0.76 4.53 -21.06
N GLU A 109 -0.79 3.26 -20.64
CA GLU A 109 -1.56 2.20 -21.32
C GLU A 109 -3.08 2.45 -21.25
N LEU A 110 -3.55 3.10 -20.18
CA LEU A 110 -4.94 3.51 -20.03
C LEU A 110 -5.28 4.84 -20.73
N GLY A 111 -4.30 5.48 -21.38
CA GLY A 111 -4.45 6.78 -22.04
C GLY A 111 -4.72 7.92 -21.06
N ILE A 112 -4.18 7.85 -19.84
CA ILE A 112 -4.37 8.85 -18.78
C ILE A 112 -3.15 9.76 -18.72
N ASP A 113 -3.30 10.97 -19.27
CA ASP A 113 -2.23 11.97 -19.34
C ASP A 113 -2.34 13.06 -18.27
N ASN A 114 -3.42 13.07 -17.48
CA ASN A 114 -3.61 14.00 -16.36
C ASN A 114 -4.41 13.34 -15.22
N LEU A 115 -3.93 13.53 -13.99
CA LEU A 115 -4.59 13.11 -12.76
C LEU A 115 -5.00 14.33 -11.97
N TYR A 116 -6.28 14.36 -11.58
CA TYR A 116 -6.79 15.39 -10.67
C TYR A 116 -6.13 15.27 -9.30
N MET A 117 -5.96 14.06 -8.80
CA MET A 117 -5.31 13.83 -7.51
C MET A 117 -4.60 12.48 -7.45
N VAL A 118 -3.44 12.45 -6.80
CA VAL A 118 -2.82 11.22 -6.31
C VAL A 118 -2.82 11.26 -4.78
N ILE A 119 -3.46 10.26 -4.17
CA ILE A 119 -3.55 10.12 -2.72
C ILE A 119 -2.99 8.76 -2.27
N GLY A 120 -2.21 8.75 -1.21
CA GLY A 120 -1.63 7.52 -0.69
C GLY A 120 -1.13 7.65 0.74
N GLY A 121 -1.37 6.62 1.53
CA GLY A 121 -0.89 6.51 2.91
C GLY A 121 0.36 5.66 3.02
N SER A 122 1.29 6.01 3.93
CA SER A 122 2.50 5.21 4.20
C SER A 122 3.29 4.92 2.91
N LEU A 123 3.55 3.65 2.57
CA LEU A 123 4.21 3.27 1.30
C LEU A 123 3.54 3.91 0.07
N GLY A 124 2.20 3.95 0.03
CA GLY A 124 1.47 4.55 -1.08
C GLY A 124 1.74 6.04 -1.26
N GLY A 125 1.98 6.76 -0.16
CA GLY A 125 2.41 8.15 -0.20
C GLY A 125 3.85 8.33 -0.68
N GLY A 126 4.74 7.39 -0.33
CA GLY A 126 6.11 7.35 -0.87
C GLY A 126 6.12 7.10 -2.38
N ILE A 127 5.27 6.19 -2.87
CA ILE A 127 5.09 5.97 -4.32
C ILE A 127 4.52 7.23 -4.99
N ALA A 128 3.56 7.92 -4.35
CA ALA A 128 3.01 9.16 -4.87
C ALA A 128 4.09 10.26 -5.02
N TRP A 129 5.01 10.38 -4.05
CA TRP A 129 6.18 11.27 -4.15
C TRP A 129 7.09 10.91 -5.33
N GLU A 130 7.41 9.63 -5.51
CA GLU A 130 8.23 9.16 -6.64
C GLU A 130 7.54 9.44 -7.99
N MET A 131 6.21 9.24 -8.09
CA MET A 131 5.45 9.59 -9.29
C MET A 131 5.52 11.09 -9.61
N ALA A 132 5.31 11.95 -8.60
CA ALA A 132 5.41 13.40 -8.77
C ALA A 132 6.82 13.87 -9.17
N ALA A 133 7.87 13.20 -8.67
CA ALA A 133 9.24 13.49 -9.06
C ALA A 133 9.56 13.05 -10.50
N LEU A 134 8.95 11.95 -10.96
CA LEU A 134 9.17 11.39 -12.29
C LEU A 134 8.35 12.11 -13.39
N GLN A 135 7.12 12.52 -13.07
CA GLN A 135 6.21 13.22 -13.98
C GLN A 135 5.50 14.37 -13.24
N PRO A 136 6.16 15.52 -13.06
CA PRO A 136 5.64 16.62 -12.24
C PRO A 136 4.39 17.30 -12.82
N GLU A 137 4.17 17.21 -14.13
CA GLU A 137 3.02 17.82 -14.81
C GLU A 137 1.77 16.91 -14.82
N LEU A 138 1.92 15.63 -14.45
CA LEU A 138 0.83 14.65 -14.49
C LEU A 138 -0.19 14.85 -13.36
N ILE A 139 0.21 15.44 -12.23
CA ILE A 139 -0.55 15.42 -10.97
C ILE A 139 -0.93 16.85 -10.56
N GLU A 140 -2.22 17.17 -10.60
CA GLU A 140 -2.73 18.48 -10.15
C GLU A 140 -2.70 18.62 -8.62
N HIS A 141 -3.07 17.56 -7.88
CA HIS A 141 -3.07 17.54 -6.43
C HIS A 141 -2.36 16.31 -5.86
N LEU A 142 -1.29 16.53 -5.08
CA LEU A 142 -0.56 15.45 -4.40
C LEU A 142 -0.94 15.41 -2.91
N VAL A 143 -1.44 14.27 -2.44
CA VAL A 143 -1.91 14.09 -1.05
C VAL A 143 -1.24 12.87 -0.39
N PRO A 144 0.03 13.00 0.05
CA PRO A 144 0.72 11.96 0.81
C PRO A 144 0.31 12.02 2.29
N ILE A 145 -0.08 10.88 2.87
CA ILE A 145 -0.56 10.79 4.25
C ILE A 145 0.39 9.89 5.07
N ALA A 146 0.93 10.41 6.17
CA ALA A 146 1.88 9.67 7.03
C ALA A 146 3.02 9.02 6.22
N ALA A 147 3.57 9.78 5.27
CA ALA A 147 4.61 9.37 4.35
C ALA A 147 5.60 10.51 4.13
N ASP A 148 6.83 10.17 3.78
CA ASP A 148 7.91 11.09 3.45
C ASP A 148 8.50 10.69 2.10
N TRP A 149 9.20 11.60 1.42
CA TRP A 149 9.84 11.35 0.13
C TRP A 149 11.11 10.52 0.25
N ARG A 150 11.61 10.31 1.48
CA ARG A 150 12.76 9.45 1.78
C ARG A 150 12.52 8.62 3.04
N SER A 151 13.10 7.42 3.06
CA SER A 151 13.15 6.60 4.28
C SER A 151 14.06 7.24 5.31
N THR A 152 13.64 7.23 6.58
CA THR A 152 14.46 7.62 7.72
C THR A 152 15.32 6.45 8.21
N ASP A 153 16.40 6.74 8.93
CA ASP A 153 17.23 5.71 9.56
C ASP A 153 16.42 4.81 10.50
N TRP A 154 15.43 5.39 11.18
CA TRP A 154 14.47 4.65 12.00
C TRP A 154 13.70 3.60 11.17
N LEU A 155 13.15 3.99 10.03
CA LEU A 155 12.42 3.07 9.15
C LEU A 155 13.34 1.97 8.62
N ILE A 156 14.53 2.33 8.16
CA ILE A 156 15.52 1.39 7.62
C ILE A 156 15.92 0.35 8.68
N ALA A 157 16.21 0.79 9.91
CA ALA A 157 16.55 -0.10 11.02
C ALA A 157 15.40 -1.07 11.35
N ASN A 158 14.16 -0.59 11.41
CA ASN A 158 13.00 -1.44 11.68
C ASN A 158 12.76 -2.46 10.57
N CYS A 159 12.90 -2.07 9.30
CA CYS A 159 12.79 -3.00 8.17
C CYS A 159 13.89 -4.06 8.22
N ARG A 160 15.13 -3.70 8.60
CA ARG A 160 16.22 -4.68 8.76
C ARG A 160 15.92 -5.69 9.87
N VAL A 161 15.35 -5.26 10.98
CA VAL A 161 14.92 -6.18 12.05
C VAL A 161 13.80 -7.10 11.57
N GLN A 162 12.80 -6.57 10.85
CA GLN A 162 11.74 -7.40 10.26
C GLN A 162 12.30 -8.44 9.30
N GLU A 163 13.26 -8.08 8.47
CA GLU A 163 13.94 -9.02 7.57
C GLU A 163 14.71 -10.10 8.33
N GLN A 164 15.34 -9.76 9.46
CA GLN A 164 15.96 -10.78 10.32
C GLN A 164 14.91 -11.72 10.92
N ILE A 165 13.74 -11.22 11.33
CA ILE A 165 12.64 -12.06 11.82
C ILE A 165 12.16 -13.00 10.72
N LEU A 166 11.95 -12.48 9.50
CA LEU A 166 11.50 -13.28 8.36
C LEU A 166 12.45 -14.42 8.04
N ASN A 167 13.76 -14.19 8.14
CA ASN A 167 14.77 -15.18 7.78
C ASN A 167 15.08 -16.21 8.88
N ASN A 168 14.74 -15.92 10.14
CA ASN A 168 15.21 -16.73 11.28
C ASN A 168 14.10 -17.23 12.21
N SER A 169 12.88 -16.68 12.15
CA SER A 169 11.77 -17.18 12.97
C SER A 169 11.23 -18.51 12.45
N LYS A 170 10.67 -19.31 13.36
CA LYS A 170 9.88 -20.50 13.03
C LYS A 170 8.51 -20.15 12.45
N ASP A 171 8.01 -18.94 12.76
CA ASP A 171 6.79 -18.37 12.17
C ASP A 171 7.09 -16.95 11.62
N PRO A 172 7.80 -16.87 10.47
CA PRO A 172 8.34 -15.64 9.90
C PRO A 172 7.34 -14.49 9.77
N VAL A 173 6.21 -14.74 9.11
CA VAL A 173 5.25 -13.69 8.75
C VAL A 173 4.51 -13.22 10.00
N HIS A 174 4.11 -14.16 10.87
CA HIS A 174 3.45 -13.86 12.13
C HIS A 174 4.27 -12.93 13.01
N ASP A 175 5.53 -13.27 13.24
CA ASP A 175 6.41 -12.52 14.14
C ASP A 175 6.81 -11.17 13.54
N ALA A 176 7.06 -11.12 12.23
CA ALA A 176 7.35 -9.87 11.53
C ALA A 176 6.15 -8.91 11.61
N ARG A 177 4.93 -9.45 11.50
CA ARG A 177 3.68 -8.68 11.64
C ARG A 177 3.48 -8.16 13.06
N MET A 178 3.75 -8.97 14.09
CA MET A 178 3.73 -8.52 15.48
C MET A 178 4.68 -7.34 15.71
N HIS A 179 5.92 -7.44 15.23
CA HIS A 179 6.89 -6.35 15.29
C HIS A 179 6.35 -5.09 14.59
N ALA A 180 5.82 -5.23 13.37
CA ALA A 180 5.28 -4.10 12.62
C ALA A 180 4.13 -3.38 13.35
N MET A 181 3.27 -4.12 14.07
CA MET A 181 2.17 -3.54 14.85
C MET A 181 2.65 -2.60 15.97
N LEU A 182 3.86 -2.80 16.50
CA LEU A 182 4.46 -1.89 17.48
C LEU A 182 4.83 -0.54 16.86
N CYS A 183 5.15 -0.51 15.57
CA CYS A 183 5.50 0.71 14.83
C CYS A 183 4.28 1.46 14.29
N TYR A 184 3.11 0.82 14.23
CA TYR A 184 1.88 1.41 13.69
C TYR A 184 0.99 2.09 14.73
N ARG A 185 1.39 2.04 16.00
CA ARG A 185 0.68 2.64 17.13
C ARG A 185 1.65 3.41 18.02
N THR A 186 1.10 4.24 18.90
CA THR A 186 1.90 4.99 19.86
C THR A 186 1.95 4.25 21.20
N PRO A 187 3.01 4.43 22.00
CA PRO A 187 3.05 3.90 23.37
C PRO A 187 1.86 4.34 24.23
N ALA A 188 1.37 5.57 24.03
CA ALA A 188 0.18 6.08 24.72
C ALA A 188 -1.08 5.28 24.35
N ALA A 189 -1.30 4.99 23.05
CA ALA A 189 -2.44 4.20 22.62
C ALA A 189 -2.42 2.77 23.18
N PHE A 190 -1.24 2.15 23.30
CA PHE A 190 -1.11 0.84 23.95
C PHE A 190 -1.45 0.91 25.44
N ARG A 191 -0.91 1.91 26.15
CA ARG A 191 -1.19 2.10 27.57
C ARG A 191 -2.67 2.30 27.83
N ASP A 192 -3.30 3.23 27.12
CA ASP A 192 -4.69 3.62 27.33
C ASP A 192 -5.68 2.50 26.92
N ARG A 193 -5.28 1.62 25.99
CA ARG A 193 -6.11 0.49 25.56
C ARG A 193 -6.03 -0.71 26.48
N PHE A 194 -4.83 -1.05 26.97
CA PHE A 194 -4.61 -2.33 27.64
C PHE A 194 -4.42 -2.20 29.13
N GLU A 195 -3.86 -1.09 29.63
CA GLU A 195 -3.70 -0.80 31.07
C GLU A 195 -3.10 -1.95 31.90
N ARG A 196 -2.26 -2.79 31.27
CA ARG A 196 -1.68 -4.03 31.86
C ARG A 196 -2.72 -5.05 32.33
N THR A 197 -3.94 -5.00 31.80
CA THR A 197 -4.98 -6.00 32.06
C THR A 197 -4.57 -7.37 31.51
N VAL A 198 -5.04 -8.43 32.17
CA VAL A 198 -4.74 -9.82 31.84
C VAL A 198 -5.96 -10.45 31.17
N ASN A 199 -5.71 -11.36 30.24
CA ASN A 199 -6.73 -12.24 29.69
C ASN A 199 -6.86 -13.46 30.60
N ASP A 200 -7.99 -13.62 31.29
CA ASP A 200 -8.18 -14.67 32.30
C ASP A 200 -8.14 -16.08 31.71
N ASP A 201 -8.60 -16.27 30.46
CA ASP A 201 -8.63 -17.57 29.79
C ASP A 201 -7.23 -18.02 29.33
N LEU A 202 -6.40 -17.07 28.88
CA LEU A 202 -5.08 -17.35 28.31
C LEU A 202 -3.93 -17.17 29.31
N GLY A 203 -4.16 -16.49 30.44
CA GLY A 203 -3.13 -16.23 31.45
C GLY A 203 -2.01 -15.28 31.00
N ILE A 204 -2.22 -14.49 29.93
CA ILE A 204 -1.25 -13.54 29.36
C ILE A 204 -1.81 -12.12 29.37
N PHE A 205 -0.98 -11.09 29.16
CA PHE A 205 -1.50 -9.73 29.06
C PHE A 205 -2.37 -9.56 27.80
N ASN A 206 -3.43 -8.75 27.90
CA ASN A 206 -4.31 -8.48 26.76
C ASN A 206 -3.56 -7.84 25.57
N VAL A 207 -2.46 -7.13 25.81
CA VAL A 207 -1.58 -6.61 24.75
C VAL A 207 -0.86 -7.74 23.99
N GLU A 208 -0.46 -8.81 24.67
CA GLU A 208 0.18 -9.97 24.04
C GLU A 208 -0.83 -10.75 23.20
N SER A 209 -2.01 -11.06 23.77
CA SER A 209 -3.11 -11.71 23.04
C SER A 209 -3.49 -10.91 21.79
N TRP A 210 -3.53 -9.58 21.91
CA TRP A 210 -3.80 -8.70 20.78
C TRP A 210 -2.73 -8.76 19.70
N LEU A 211 -1.44 -8.79 20.08
CA LEU A 211 -0.34 -8.93 19.11
C LEU A 211 -0.39 -10.29 18.40
N LEU A 212 -0.58 -11.39 19.13
CA LEU A 212 -0.72 -12.74 18.56
C LEU A 212 -1.87 -12.80 17.55
N HIS A 213 -3.03 -12.24 17.89
CA HIS A 213 -4.16 -12.16 16.97
C HIS A 213 -3.84 -11.38 15.68
N HIS A 214 -3.03 -10.33 15.76
CA HIS A 214 -2.64 -9.56 14.57
C HIS A 214 -1.51 -10.23 13.79
N GLY A 215 -0.68 -11.05 14.43
CA GLY A 215 0.31 -11.88 13.77
C GLY A 215 -0.33 -12.93 12.87
N SER A 216 -1.48 -13.47 13.25
CA SER A 216 -2.19 -14.49 12.45
C SER A 216 -3.00 -13.94 11.25
N LYS A 217 -2.87 -12.65 10.92
CA LYS A 217 -3.65 -11.99 9.84
C LYS A 217 -2.82 -11.65 8.63
#